data_AF-A0A2N5YLC1-F1
#
_entry.id   AF-A0A2N5YLC1-F1
#
_cell.length_a   1.000
_cell.length_b   1.000
_cell.length_c   1.000
_cell.angle_alpha   90.00
_cell.angle_beta   90.00
_cell.angle_gamma   90.00
#
_symmetry.space_group_name_H-M   'P 1'
#
loop_
_entity.id
_entity.type
_entity.pdbx_description
1 polymer ?
#
loop_
_entity_poly.entity_id
_entity_poly.type
_entity_poly.pdbx_seq_one_letter_code
_entity_poly.pdbx_strand_id
1 'polypeptide(L)'
;MKYPIFIILILILGYQCIAQEASIAPISIDFVNWKSTKNNRTVIIPTPIKPHFTKHIKNTKELPSSYDLRTENLVSPVKDQANCGACWMFTSMASIESNWLLNGYG
;
A
#
# COMPACT_ATOMS: atom_id res chain seq x y z
N MET A 1 -44.01 28.99 -24.77
CA MET A 1 -43.85 28.11 -23.59
C MET A 1 -43.18 26.77 -23.94
N LYS A 2 -41.97 26.73 -24.53
CA LYS A 2 -41.34 25.46 -24.97
C LYS A 2 -39.99 25.13 -24.33
N TYR A 3 -39.48 25.97 -23.42
CA TYR A 3 -38.17 25.78 -22.78
C TYR A 3 -38.15 25.37 -21.28
N PRO A 4 -39.28 25.11 -20.56
CA PRO A 4 -39.19 24.82 -19.13
C PRO A 4 -38.53 23.47 -18.84
N ILE A 5 -38.71 22.49 -19.73
CA ILE A 5 -38.15 21.13 -19.56
C ILE A 5 -36.62 21.14 -19.70
N PHE A 6 -36.07 21.94 -20.62
CA PHE A 6 -34.62 21.98 -20.86
C PHE A 6 -33.86 22.63 -19.69
N ILE A 7 -34.44 23.67 -19.07
CA ILE A 7 -33.89 24.33 -17.88
C ILE A 7 -33.91 23.39 -16.67
N ILE A 8 -34.99 22.62 -16.51
CA ILE A 8 -35.10 21.62 -15.44
C ILE A 8 -34.06 20.50 -15.64
N LEU A 9 -33.81 20.06 -16.87
CA LEU A 9 -32.81 19.04 -17.18
C LEU A 9 -31.37 19.51 -16.87
N ILE A 10 -31.04 20.76 -17.18
CA ILE A 10 -29.74 21.37 -16.87
C ILE A 10 -29.53 21.49 -15.35
N LEU A 11 -30.58 21.85 -14.60
CA LEU A 11 -30.51 21.90 -13.14
C LEU A 11 -30.32 20.50 -12.53
N ILE A 12 -31.03 19.48 -13.04
CA ILE A 12 -30.90 18.09 -12.55
C ILE A 12 -29.52 17.51 -12.89
N LEU A 13 -28.97 17.79 -14.08
CA LEU A 13 -27.64 17.35 -14.49
C LEU A 13 -26.52 18.11 -13.75
N GLY A 14 -26.72 19.38 -13.41
CA GLY A 14 -25.77 20.18 -12.63
C GLY A 14 -25.61 19.71 -11.17
N TYR A 15 -26.62 19.04 -10.61
CA TYR A 15 -26.59 18.50 -9.25
C TYR A 15 -25.70 17.26 -9.08
N GLN A 16 -25.32 16.58 -10.16
CA GLN A 16 -24.48 15.37 -10.12
C GLN A 16 -22.98 15.70 -9.98
N CYS A 17 -22.60 16.97 -9.98
CA CYS A 17 -21.20 17.39 -9.80
C CYS A 17 -20.93 17.80 -8.35
N ILE A 18 -21.22 16.91 -7.38
CA ILE A 18 -20.61 17.01 -6.05
C ILE A 18 -19.33 16.20 -6.13
N ALA A 19 -18.22 16.87 -6.46
CA ALA A 19 -16.91 16.29 -6.30
C ALA A 19 -16.74 15.88 -4.82
N GLN A 20 -16.39 14.64 -4.57
CA GLN A 20 -16.09 14.20 -3.21
C GLN A 20 -14.95 15.05 -2.65
N GLU A 21 -15.21 15.75 -1.55
CA GLU A 21 -14.20 16.62 -0.92
C GLU A 21 -12.99 15.80 -0.51
N ALA A 22 -11.80 16.31 -0.81
CA ALA A 22 -10.55 15.69 -0.39
C ALA A 22 -10.47 15.75 1.15
N SER A 23 -10.39 14.59 1.80
CA SER A 23 -10.20 14.49 3.25
C SER A 23 -8.77 14.07 3.58
N ILE A 24 -8.25 14.55 4.72
CA ILE A 24 -6.93 14.19 5.22
C ILE A 24 -6.98 12.74 5.72
N ALA A 25 -5.97 11.94 5.37
CA ALA A 25 -5.88 10.56 5.83
C ALA A 25 -5.76 10.49 7.37
N PRO A 26 -6.46 9.54 8.03
CA PRO A 26 -6.36 9.38 9.47
C PRO A 26 -4.94 8.99 9.89
N ILE A 27 -4.49 9.50 11.05
CA ILE A 27 -3.17 9.20 11.60
C ILE A 27 -3.10 7.75 12.12
N SER A 28 -1.96 7.08 11.92
CA SER A 28 -1.72 5.75 12.50
C SER A 28 -1.50 5.82 14.00
N ILE A 29 -2.17 4.93 14.74
CA ILE A 29 -1.95 4.77 16.18
C ILE A 29 -0.53 4.33 16.50
N ASP A 30 0.07 3.48 15.66
CA ASP A 30 1.44 2.98 15.86
C ASP A 30 2.45 4.13 15.78
N PHE A 31 2.22 5.07 14.87
CA PHE A 31 3.05 6.27 14.75
C PHE A 31 2.87 7.22 15.94
N VAL A 32 1.66 7.37 16.46
CA VAL A 32 1.41 8.16 17.68
C VAL A 32 2.12 7.55 18.88
N ASN A 33 2.04 6.23 19.04
CA ASN A 33 2.73 5.50 20.11
C ASN A 33 4.25 5.58 19.98
N TRP A 34 4.79 5.45 18.76
CA TRP A 34 6.21 5.61 18.50
C TRP A 34 6.72 7.04 18.80
N LYS A 35 5.91 8.08 18.56
CA LYS A 35 6.29 9.44 18.93
C LYS A 35 6.33 9.68 20.44
N SER A 36 5.54 8.95 21.22
CA SER A 36 5.49 9.11 22.68
C SER A 36 6.68 8.45 23.38
N THR A 37 7.36 7.48 22.74
CA THR A 37 8.54 6.80 23.29
C THR A 37 9.80 7.65 23.15
N LYS A 38 10.10 8.49 24.16
CA LYS A 38 11.28 9.38 24.14
C LYS A 38 12.64 8.65 24.22
N ASN A 39 12.71 7.49 24.87
CA ASN A 39 13.97 6.85 25.28
C ASN A 39 14.29 5.53 24.55
N ASN A 40 13.43 5.07 23.65
CA ASN A 40 13.61 3.81 22.91
C ASN A 40 13.14 3.97 21.46
N ARG A 41 13.72 4.95 20.76
CA ARG A 41 13.42 5.16 19.34
C ARG A 41 14.08 4.03 18.56
N THR A 42 13.27 3.12 18.05
CA THR A 42 13.68 2.07 17.11
C THR A 42 14.12 2.68 15.78
N VAL A 43 14.99 1.98 15.04
CA VAL A 43 15.40 2.36 13.67
C VAL A 43 14.19 2.41 12.72
N ILE A 44 13.20 1.54 12.94
CA ILE A 44 11.97 1.49 12.14
C ILE A 44 10.99 2.53 12.65
N ILE A 45 10.55 3.40 11.73
CA ILE A 45 9.52 4.42 11.94
C ILE A 45 8.21 3.89 11.35
N PRO A 46 7.14 3.74 12.14
CA PRO A 46 5.83 3.33 11.61
C PRO A 46 5.29 4.34 10.60
N THR A 47 4.43 3.88 9.69
CA THR A 47 3.77 4.78 8.73
C THR A 47 2.89 5.80 9.46
N PRO A 48 2.97 7.10 9.14
CA PRO A 48 2.22 8.14 9.83
C PRO A 48 0.72 8.11 9.53
N ILE A 49 0.33 7.51 8.40
CA ILE A 49 -1.07 7.36 8.00
C ILE A 49 -1.58 5.96 8.35
N LYS A 50 -2.87 5.84 8.63
CA LYS A 50 -3.55 4.55 8.77
C LYS A 50 -3.98 4.06 7.38
N PRO A 51 -3.26 3.10 6.77
CA PRO A 51 -3.63 2.56 5.46
C PRO A 51 -4.96 1.81 5.52
N HIS A 52 -5.73 1.89 4.44
CA HIS A 52 -7.02 1.22 4.30
C HIS A 52 -6.88 0.00 3.37
N PHE A 53 -6.58 -1.16 3.95
CA PHE A 53 -6.29 -2.39 3.20
C PHE A 53 -7.52 -3.21 2.77
N THR A 54 -8.73 -2.79 3.14
CA THR A 54 -9.97 -3.58 2.94
C THR A 54 -10.38 -3.77 1.48
N LYS A 55 -9.72 -3.12 0.52
CA LYS A 55 -10.06 -3.22 -0.92
C LYS A 55 -9.41 -4.40 -1.66
N HIS A 56 -8.52 -5.18 -1.02
CA HIS A 56 -7.72 -6.20 -1.72
C HIS A 56 -8.07 -7.67 -1.40
N ILE A 57 -9.12 -7.95 -0.63
CA ILE A 57 -9.59 -9.33 -0.45
C ILE A 57 -10.56 -9.67 -1.59
N LYS A 58 -10.02 -9.97 -2.78
CA LYS A 58 -10.82 -10.40 -3.94
C LYS A 58 -10.38 -11.74 -4.53
N ASN A 59 -9.76 -12.60 -3.74
CA ASN A 59 -9.52 -13.99 -4.11
C ASN A 59 -9.80 -14.91 -2.93
N THR A 60 -10.93 -15.60 -2.99
CA THR A 60 -11.28 -16.75 -2.14
C THR A 60 -10.63 -18.04 -2.65
N LYS A 61 -9.50 -17.94 -3.36
CA LYS A 61 -8.79 -19.12 -3.88
C LYS A 61 -8.11 -19.79 -2.69
N GLU A 62 -8.33 -21.09 -2.52
CA GLU A 62 -7.64 -21.87 -1.48
C GLU A 62 -6.13 -21.70 -1.66
N LEU A 63 -5.48 -21.19 -0.62
CA LEU A 63 -4.04 -21.06 -0.59
C LEU A 63 -3.41 -22.43 -0.28
N PRO A 64 -2.22 -22.73 -0.81
CA PRO A 64 -1.53 -23.96 -0.45
C PRO A 64 -1.17 -23.97 1.04
N SER A 65 -1.02 -25.16 1.61
CA SER A 65 -0.60 -25.35 3.01
C SER A 65 0.85 -24.87 3.26
N SER A 66 1.65 -24.71 2.21
CA SER A 66 2.99 -24.14 2.26
C SER A 66 3.30 -23.38 0.97
N TYR A 67 4.13 -22.34 1.07
CA TYR A 67 4.60 -21.54 -0.07
C TYR A 67 6.03 -21.09 0.20
N ASP A 68 6.96 -21.47 -0.69
CA ASP A 68 8.38 -21.17 -0.55
C ASP A 68 8.99 -20.86 -1.92
N LEU A 69 9.31 -19.59 -2.17
CA LEU A 69 9.91 -19.15 -3.43
C LEU A 69 11.26 -19.81 -3.74
N ARG A 70 11.95 -20.36 -2.73
CA ARG A 70 13.24 -21.06 -2.92
C ARG A 70 13.07 -22.36 -3.68
N THR A 71 11.94 -23.06 -3.53
CA THR A 71 11.68 -24.30 -4.27
C THR A 71 11.46 -24.05 -5.77
N GLU A 72 11.22 -22.78 -6.14
CA GLU A 72 11.00 -22.32 -7.50
C GLU A 72 12.21 -21.58 -8.08
N ASN A 73 13.34 -21.51 -7.36
CA ASN A 73 14.51 -20.70 -7.72
C ASN A 73 14.22 -19.19 -7.90
N LEU A 74 13.23 -18.67 -7.17
CA LEU A 74 12.80 -17.26 -7.24
C LEU A 74 13.38 -16.40 -6.12
N VAL A 75 14.46 -16.84 -5.48
CA VAL A 75 15.15 -16.10 -4.39
C VAL A 75 16.63 -16.07 -4.70
N SER A 76 17.21 -14.85 -4.72
CA SER A 76 18.65 -14.67 -4.89
C SER A 76 19.44 -15.10 -3.64
N PRO A 77 20.76 -15.38 -3.76
CA PRO A 77 21.58 -15.68 -2.60
C PRO A 77 21.54 -14.56 -1.55
N VAL A 78 21.63 -14.96 -0.27
CA VAL A 78 21.63 -14.01 0.85
C VAL A 78 22.84 -13.08 0.78
N LYS A 79 22.60 -11.77 0.94
CA LYS A 79 23.62 -10.71 0.95
C LYS A 79 23.83 -10.17 2.38
N ASP A 80 25.02 -9.68 2.69
CA ASP A 80 25.36 -9.11 4.01
C ASP A 80 25.19 -7.58 4.01
N GLN A 81 24.35 -7.07 4.92
CA GLN A 81 24.12 -5.63 5.11
C GLN A 81 25.12 -4.96 6.06
N ALA A 82 25.97 -5.74 6.74
CA ALA A 82 26.85 -5.28 7.81
C ALA A 82 26.10 -4.44 8.89
N ASN A 83 26.83 -3.62 9.64
CA ASN A 83 26.29 -2.83 10.75
C ASN A 83 25.92 -1.38 10.34
N CYS A 84 25.26 -1.19 9.20
CA CYS A 84 24.93 0.15 8.69
C CYS A 84 23.44 0.54 8.78
N GLY A 85 22.57 -0.36 9.24
CA GLY A 85 21.13 -0.10 9.32
C GLY A 85 20.38 -0.11 7.98
N ALA A 86 20.97 -0.69 6.93
CA ALA A 86 20.36 -0.77 5.59
C ALA A 86 19.33 -1.90 5.39
N CYS A 87 18.76 -2.46 6.46
CA CYS A 87 17.82 -3.58 6.37
C CYS A 87 16.61 -3.28 5.46
N TRP A 88 16.15 -2.02 5.45
CA TRP A 88 15.07 -1.55 4.58
C TRP A 88 15.43 -1.63 3.08
N MET A 89 16.68 -1.36 2.72
CA MET A 89 17.16 -1.42 1.33
C MET A 89 17.29 -2.87 0.89
N PHE A 90 17.91 -3.72 1.72
CA PHE A 90 18.13 -5.13 1.39
C PHE A 90 16.81 -5.90 1.24
N THR A 91 15.83 -5.67 2.13
CA THR A 91 14.51 -6.30 2.04
C THR A 91 13.71 -5.82 0.82
N SER A 92 13.79 -4.53 0.47
CA SER A 92 13.16 -3.99 -0.73
C SER A 92 13.77 -4.58 -2.00
N MET A 93 15.10 -4.61 -2.10
CA MET A 93 15.79 -5.17 -3.27
C MET A 93 15.56 -6.67 -3.43
N ALA A 94 15.59 -7.46 -2.35
CA ALA A 94 15.30 -8.89 -2.41
C ALA A 94 13.88 -9.16 -2.95
N SER A 95 12.89 -8.36 -2.55
CA SER A 95 11.50 -8.47 -3.05
C SER A 95 11.40 -8.14 -4.55
N ILE A 96 12.12 -7.11 -5.01
CA ILE A 96 12.19 -6.73 -6.43
C ILE A 96 12.87 -7.84 -7.24
N GLU A 97 14.01 -8.36 -6.77
CA GLU A 97 14.76 -9.44 -7.41
C GLU A 97 13.90 -10.70 -7.58
N SER A 98 13.14 -11.10 -6.55
CA SER A 98 12.19 -12.22 -6.66
C SER A 98 11.12 -11.99 -7.71
N ASN A 99 10.57 -10.77 -7.79
CA ASN A 99 9.59 -10.44 -8.82
C ASN A 99 10.22 -10.42 -10.22
N TRP A 100 11.49 -10.02 -10.36
CA TRP A 100 12.18 -10.04 -11.64
C TRP A 100 12.45 -11.46 -12.13
N LEU A 101 12.90 -12.36 -11.24
CA LEU A 101 13.07 -13.78 -11.54
C LEU A 101 11.75 -14.40 -11.99
N LEU A 102 10.64 -14.07 -11.31
CA LEU A 102 9.31 -14.57 -11.66
C LEU A 102 8.86 -14.11 -13.07
N ASN A 103 9.20 -12.89 -13.46
CA ASN A 103 8.78 -12.30 -14.74
C ASN A 103 9.80 -12.48 -15.88
N GLY A 104 10.96 -13.10 -15.60
CA GLY A 104 12.03 -13.30 -16.59
C GLY A 104 12.72 -12.01 -17.04
N TYR A 105 12.81 -11.01 -16.16
CA TYR A 105 13.53 -9.75 -16.46
C TYR A 105 15.05 -9.84 -16.25
N GLY A 106 15.54 -10.97 -15.72
CA GLY A 106 16.95 -11.26 -15.50
C GLY A 106 17.19 -12.76 -15.37
#